data_AF-F9RZ35-F1
#
_entry.id   AF-F9RZ35-F1
#
_cell.length_a   1.000
_cell.length_b   1.000
_cell.length_c   1.000
_cell.angle_alpha   90.00
_cell.angle_beta   90.00
_cell.angle_gamma   90.00
#
_symmetry.space_group_name_H-M   'P 1'
#
loop_
_entity.id
_entity.type
_entity.pdbx_description
1 polymer ?
#
loop_
_entity_poly.entity_id
_entity_poly.type
_entity_poly.pdbx_seq_one_letter_code
_entity_poly.pdbx_strand_id
1 'polypeptide(L)'
;MPLGFALLPLTAVAESLCPTTEQAVFSCEIGTKAVAACVAEDGKVSYRYGTQTKLELQLDEPVLSTGGCSGGGTSRLRFANGDYSYIVYDVMCNAEKIGPAQWSKTDYAGLMVLKGNKLLANKECTDYSAGILGVNTSKLRHVKKEEYNYDLL
;
A
#
# COMPACT_ATOMS: atom_id res chain seq x y z
N MET A 1 47.89 15.57 -12.66
CA MET A 1 47.18 14.39 -12.13
C MET A 1 45.71 14.77 -12.00
N PRO A 2 44.78 14.23 -12.80
CA PRO A 2 43.37 14.57 -12.66
C PRO A 2 42.77 13.77 -11.50
N LEU A 3 42.12 14.47 -10.57
CA LEU A 3 41.28 13.88 -9.53
C LEU A 3 39.96 13.45 -10.20
N GLY A 4 39.77 12.14 -10.35
CA GLY A 4 38.52 11.57 -10.86
C GLY A 4 37.40 11.72 -9.85
N PHE A 5 36.36 12.47 -10.19
CA PHE A 5 35.08 12.45 -9.48
C PHE A 5 34.38 11.12 -9.79
N ALA A 6 34.27 10.25 -8.80
CA ALA A 6 33.40 9.09 -8.88
C ALA A 6 31.94 9.56 -8.83
N LEU A 7 31.21 9.40 -9.93
CA LEU A 7 29.75 9.53 -9.97
C LEU A 7 29.15 8.34 -9.22
N LEU A 8 28.75 8.56 -7.97
CA LEU A 8 27.87 7.64 -7.25
C LEU A 8 26.49 7.68 -7.93
N PRO A 9 25.89 6.52 -8.27
CA PRO A 9 24.52 6.50 -8.75
C PRO A 9 23.61 6.99 -7.63
N LEU A 10 22.91 8.10 -7.85
CA LEU A 10 21.71 8.42 -7.07
C LEU A 10 20.70 7.31 -7.40
N THR A 11 20.59 6.31 -6.52
CA THR A 11 19.37 5.52 -6.46
C THR A 11 18.25 6.49 -6.15
N ALA A 12 17.47 6.84 -7.17
CA ALA A 12 16.22 7.56 -7.00
C ALA A 12 15.36 6.69 -6.08
N VAL A 13 15.29 7.07 -4.80
CA VAL A 13 14.30 6.50 -3.89
C VAL A 13 12.98 6.82 -4.56
N ALA A 14 12.22 5.80 -4.96
CA ALA A 14 10.93 6.00 -5.60
C ALA A 14 10.12 6.96 -4.73
N GLU A 15 10.04 8.21 -5.22
CA GLU A 15 9.21 9.24 -4.61
C GLU A 15 7.80 8.73 -4.77
N SER A 16 7.12 8.48 -3.65
CA SER A 16 5.72 8.07 -3.66
C SER A 16 4.90 8.94 -4.64
N LEU A 17 3.79 8.41 -5.17
CA LEU A 17 2.83 9.22 -5.93
C LEU A 17 2.15 10.31 -5.08
N CYS A 18 2.41 10.35 -3.77
CA CYS A 18 2.01 11.42 -2.89
C CYS A 18 2.86 12.68 -3.12
N PRO A 19 2.24 13.86 -3.24
CA PRO A 19 2.97 15.11 -3.33
C PRO A 19 3.63 15.41 -1.98
N THR A 20 4.62 16.31 -1.99
CA THR A 20 5.39 16.68 -0.79
C THR A 20 4.55 17.31 0.35
N THR A 21 3.34 17.78 0.04
CA THR A 21 2.38 18.34 1.00
C THR A 21 1.49 17.29 1.67
N GLU A 22 1.57 16.02 1.26
CA GLU A 22 0.80 14.93 1.86
C GLU A 22 1.74 13.84 2.37
N GLN A 23 1.28 13.07 3.35
CA GLN A 23 2.03 11.93 3.86
C GLN A 23 1.54 10.66 3.16
N ALA A 24 2.47 9.86 2.67
CA ALA A 24 2.12 8.51 2.22
C ALA A 24 1.73 7.65 3.45
N VAL A 25 0.57 7.01 3.38
CA VAL A 25 0.15 5.96 4.33
C VAL A 25 0.26 4.56 3.74
N PHE A 26 0.49 4.48 2.42
CA PHE A 26 0.79 3.29 1.66
C PHE A 26 1.50 3.73 0.37
N SER A 27 2.54 3.03 -0.06
CA SER A 27 3.25 3.35 -1.30
C SER A 27 4.04 2.15 -1.78
N CYS A 28 3.74 1.65 -2.98
CA CYS A 28 4.51 0.55 -3.57
C CYS A 28 4.45 0.55 -5.10
N GLU A 29 5.44 -0.12 -5.69
CA GLU A 29 5.49 -0.39 -7.12
C GLU A 29 4.71 -1.66 -7.48
N ILE A 30 4.04 -1.64 -8.63
CA ILE A 30 3.36 -2.78 -9.25
C ILE A 30 3.83 -2.86 -10.70
N GLY A 31 4.89 -3.64 -10.94
CA GLY A 31 5.50 -3.74 -12.27
C GLY A 31 6.11 -2.40 -12.69
N THR A 32 5.59 -1.77 -13.74
CA THR A 32 6.11 -0.48 -14.25
C THR A 32 5.33 0.74 -13.76
N LYS A 33 4.43 0.56 -12.80
CA LYS A 33 3.55 1.59 -12.25
C LYS A 33 3.69 1.60 -10.74
N ALA A 34 3.18 2.65 -10.10
CA ALA A 34 3.09 2.75 -8.66
C ALA A 34 1.63 2.91 -8.22
N VAL A 35 1.39 2.55 -6.97
CA VAL A 35 0.16 2.81 -6.24
C VAL A 35 0.50 3.47 -4.91
N ALA A 36 -0.26 4.48 -4.51
CA ALA A 36 -0.11 5.11 -3.22
C ALA A 36 -1.47 5.45 -2.61
N ALA A 37 -1.51 5.46 -1.28
CA ALA A 37 -2.54 6.17 -0.54
C ALA A 37 -1.89 7.30 0.25
N CYS A 38 -2.46 8.50 0.14
CA CYS A 38 -1.87 9.74 0.63
C CYS A 38 -2.85 10.44 1.57
N VAL A 39 -2.37 10.95 2.70
CA VAL A 39 -3.16 11.73 3.66
C VAL A 39 -2.70 13.18 3.68
N ALA A 40 -3.64 14.09 3.41
CA ALA A 40 -3.43 15.53 3.53
C ALA A 40 -3.49 15.98 4.99
N GLU A 41 -3.02 17.20 5.28
CA GLU A 41 -3.05 17.77 6.63
C GLU A 41 -4.47 17.89 7.21
N ASP A 42 -5.47 18.12 6.36
CA ASP A 42 -6.89 18.18 6.73
C ASP A 42 -7.53 16.78 6.93
N GLY A 43 -6.73 15.71 6.78
CA GLY A 43 -7.15 14.33 6.94
C GLY A 43 -7.79 13.71 5.68
N LYS A 44 -7.95 14.44 4.57
CA LYS A 44 -8.42 13.79 3.34
C LYS A 44 -7.44 12.73 2.88
N VAL A 45 -7.97 11.58 2.47
CA VAL A 45 -7.18 10.45 2.01
C VAL A 45 -7.48 10.18 0.55
N SER A 46 -6.45 10.15 -0.28
CA SER A 46 -6.53 9.87 -1.71
C SER A 46 -5.79 8.60 -2.08
N TYR A 47 -6.33 7.85 -3.03
CA TYR A 47 -5.67 6.78 -3.77
C TYR A 47 -5.10 7.35 -5.06
N ARG A 48 -3.91 6.90 -5.45
CA ARG A 48 -3.27 7.29 -6.71
C ARG A 48 -2.64 6.08 -7.37
N TYR A 49 -2.84 5.94 -8.68
CA TYR A 49 -2.24 4.91 -9.50
C TYR A 49 -1.73 5.49 -10.81
N GLY A 50 -0.53 5.09 -11.24
CA GLY A 50 0.08 5.54 -12.49
C GLY A 50 1.60 5.54 -12.42
N THR A 51 2.22 6.54 -13.03
CA THR A 51 3.66 6.80 -12.98
C THR A 51 3.92 8.14 -12.30
N GLN A 52 5.19 8.45 -11.98
CA GLN A 52 5.57 9.72 -11.37
C GLN A 52 5.18 10.94 -12.21
N THR A 53 5.08 10.78 -13.53
CA THR A 53 4.77 11.85 -14.47
C THR A 53 3.31 11.87 -14.93
N LYS A 54 2.55 10.80 -14.67
CA LYS A 54 1.16 10.69 -15.12
C LYS A 54 0.34 9.79 -14.19
N LEU A 55 -0.61 10.41 -13.49
CA LEU A 55 -1.67 9.68 -12.82
C LEU A 55 -2.68 9.15 -13.84
N GLU A 56 -3.07 7.89 -13.66
CA GLU A 56 -4.09 7.21 -14.46
C GLU A 56 -5.41 7.10 -13.71
N LEU A 57 -5.35 7.01 -12.38
CA LEU A 57 -6.51 7.00 -11.52
C LEU A 57 -6.20 7.71 -10.21
N GLN A 58 -7.13 8.57 -9.79
CA GLN A 58 -7.16 9.16 -8.47
C GLN A 58 -8.57 9.01 -7.90
N LEU A 59 -8.67 8.57 -6.66
CA LEU A 59 -9.92 8.39 -5.92
C LEU A 59 -9.74 8.92 -4.51
N ASP A 60 -10.84 9.23 -3.84
CA ASP A 60 -10.84 9.76 -2.49
C ASP A 60 -11.78 8.94 -1.59
N GLU A 61 -11.89 9.34 -0.33
CA GLU A 61 -12.88 8.82 0.63
C GLU A 61 -12.85 7.29 0.80
N PRO A 62 -11.73 6.74 1.30
CA PRO A 62 -11.66 5.31 1.51
C PRO A 62 -12.50 4.83 2.70
N VAL A 63 -12.68 3.52 2.74
CA VAL A 63 -13.10 2.78 3.95
C VAL A 63 -11.95 1.87 4.39
N LEU A 64 -11.63 1.93 5.68
CA LEU A 64 -10.59 1.12 6.31
C LEU A 64 -11.18 -0.20 6.82
N SER A 65 -10.49 -1.30 6.57
CA SER A 65 -10.75 -2.59 7.23
C SER A 65 -9.45 -3.16 7.78
N THR A 66 -9.53 -3.86 8.92
CA THR A 66 -8.37 -4.47 9.58
C THR A 66 -8.72 -5.85 10.10
N GLY A 67 -7.81 -6.81 10.00
CA GLY A 67 -7.96 -8.16 10.54
C GLY A 67 -6.85 -8.51 11.52
N GLY A 68 -7.16 -9.36 12.50
CA GLY A 68 -6.16 -9.97 13.37
C GLY A 68 -5.72 -11.33 12.83
N CYS A 69 -4.43 -11.64 12.93
CA CYS A 69 -3.89 -12.97 12.67
C CYS A 69 -2.84 -13.32 13.74
N SER A 70 -2.36 -14.56 13.72
CA SER A 70 -1.30 -14.99 14.64
C SER A 70 -0.08 -14.06 14.54
N GLY A 71 0.29 -13.41 15.64
CA GLY A 71 1.49 -12.58 15.73
C GLY A 71 1.51 -11.34 14.84
N GLY A 72 0.35 -10.86 14.38
CA GLY A 72 0.25 -9.65 13.57
C GLY A 72 -1.17 -9.35 13.09
N GLY A 73 -1.30 -8.81 11.89
CA GLY A 73 -2.59 -8.40 11.35
C GLY A 73 -2.56 -8.12 9.86
N THR A 74 -3.70 -7.69 9.36
CA THR A 74 -3.91 -7.30 7.98
C THR A 74 -4.64 -5.96 7.96
N SER A 75 -4.37 -5.16 6.95
CA SER A 75 -5.07 -3.89 6.74
C SER A 75 -5.48 -3.74 5.28
N ARG A 76 -6.59 -3.04 5.07
CA ARG A 76 -7.16 -2.78 3.74
C ARG A 76 -7.70 -1.36 3.69
N LEU A 77 -7.40 -0.65 2.63
CA LEU A 77 -7.97 0.67 2.35
C LEU A 77 -8.69 0.60 0.99
N ARG A 78 -10.03 0.62 1.04
CA ARG A 78 -10.89 0.43 -0.13
C ARG A 78 -11.42 1.76 -0.64
N PHE A 79 -11.19 2.02 -1.91
CA PHE A 79 -11.68 3.18 -2.65
C PHE A 79 -12.69 2.73 -3.69
N ALA A 80 -13.86 3.37 -3.74
CA ALA A 80 -14.93 3.01 -4.66
C ALA A 80 -14.90 3.87 -5.94
N ASN A 81 -15.27 3.28 -7.07
CA ASN A 81 -15.53 3.99 -8.31
C ASN A 81 -16.67 3.28 -9.07
N GLY A 82 -17.91 3.71 -8.83
CA GLY A 82 -19.09 2.98 -9.26
C GLY A 82 -19.10 1.55 -8.69
N ASP A 83 -19.26 0.55 -9.55
CA ASP A 83 -19.23 -0.86 -9.15
C ASP A 83 -17.82 -1.40 -8.84
N TYR A 84 -16.78 -0.59 -9.04
CA TYR A 84 -15.40 -1.02 -8.83
C TYR A 84 -14.92 -0.69 -7.42
N SER A 85 -14.14 -1.59 -6.83
CA SER A 85 -13.40 -1.35 -5.59
C SER A 85 -11.92 -1.54 -5.83
N TYR A 86 -11.13 -0.53 -5.52
CA TYR A 86 -9.67 -0.54 -5.55
C TYR A 86 -9.19 -0.62 -4.11
N ILE A 87 -8.51 -1.72 -3.77
CA ILE A 87 -8.16 -2.04 -2.38
C ILE A 87 -6.66 -2.18 -2.30
N VAL A 88 -6.00 -1.22 -1.66
CA VAL A 88 -4.61 -1.45 -1.21
C VAL A 88 -4.65 -2.23 0.09
N TYR A 89 -3.75 -3.19 0.25
CA TYR A 89 -3.75 -4.06 1.41
C TYR A 89 -2.33 -4.41 1.86
N ASP A 90 -2.20 -4.80 3.12
CA ASP A 90 -1.03 -5.47 3.68
C ASP A 90 -1.45 -6.68 4.53
N VAL A 91 -0.57 -7.67 4.56
CA VAL A 91 -0.67 -8.87 5.38
C VAL A 91 0.66 -9.06 6.07
N MET A 92 0.67 -8.97 7.39
CA MET A 92 1.84 -9.22 8.21
C MET A 92 1.49 -10.19 9.33
N CYS A 93 1.68 -11.49 9.08
CA CYS A 93 1.23 -12.58 9.96
C CYS A 93 2.39 -13.55 10.26
N ASN A 94 2.29 -14.27 11.38
CA ASN A 94 3.09 -15.48 11.55
C ASN A 94 2.65 -16.54 10.54
N ALA A 95 3.63 -17.22 9.94
CA ALA A 95 3.42 -18.34 9.04
C ALA A 95 3.80 -19.65 9.74
N GLU A 96 4.94 -20.22 9.38
CA GLU A 96 5.39 -21.51 9.86
C GLU A 96 6.20 -21.37 11.16
N LYS A 97 6.10 -22.35 12.04
CA LYS A 97 6.93 -22.42 13.24
C LYS A 97 8.33 -22.89 12.84
N ILE A 98 9.33 -22.03 13.02
CA ILE A 98 10.74 -22.29 12.67
C ILE A 98 11.64 -22.47 13.91
N GLY A 99 11.06 -22.46 15.11
CA GLY A 99 11.77 -22.74 16.36
C GLY A 99 10.83 -22.78 17.57
N PRO A 100 11.33 -23.08 18.79
CA PRO A 100 10.50 -23.28 19.99
C PRO A 100 9.50 -22.14 20.27
N ALA A 101 9.92 -20.90 20.01
CA ALA A 101 9.13 -19.68 20.11
C ALA A 101 9.33 -18.74 18.90
N GLN A 102 9.77 -19.27 17.76
CA GLN A 102 10.08 -18.50 16.55
C GLN A 102 9.17 -18.92 15.41
N TRP A 103 8.68 -17.92 14.68
CA TRP A 103 7.81 -18.08 13.52
C TRP A 103 8.43 -17.34 12.33
N SER A 104 8.31 -17.92 11.13
CA SER A 104 8.49 -17.15 9.90
C SER A 104 7.34 -16.15 9.75
N LYS A 105 7.54 -15.14 8.91
CA LYS A 105 6.53 -14.12 8.62
C LYS A 105 6.03 -14.27 7.20
N THR A 106 4.72 -14.18 7.05
CA THR A 106 4.09 -13.79 5.80
C THR A 106 4.00 -12.28 5.85
N ASP A 107 4.73 -11.60 4.96
CA ASP A 107 4.79 -10.14 4.86
C ASP A 107 4.69 -9.77 3.38
N TYR A 108 3.51 -9.34 2.96
CA TYR A 108 3.26 -8.87 1.61
C TYR A 108 2.17 -7.81 1.59
N ALA A 109 2.22 -6.98 0.57
CA ALA A 109 1.25 -5.93 0.34
C ALA A 109 0.89 -5.88 -1.15
N GLY A 110 -0.19 -5.21 -1.49
CA GLY A 110 -0.60 -5.13 -2.89
C GLY A 110 -1.84 -4.31 -3.17
N LEU A 111 -2.34 -4.50 -4.38
CA LEU A 111 -3.57 -3.91 -4.91
C LEU A 111 -4.49 -5.00 -5.43
N MET A 112 -5.71 -5.02 -4.90
CA MET A 112 -6.83 -5.76 -5.47
C MET A 112 -7.80 -4.83 -6.17
N VAL A 113 -8.35 -5.29 -7.29
CA VAL A 113 -9.44 -4.62 -7.99
C VAL A 113 -10.62 -5.57 -8.11
N LEU A 114 -11.77 -5.13 -7.60
CA LEU A 114 -13.02 -5.87 -7.66
C LEU A 114 -14.03 -5.13 -8.53
N LYS A 115 -14.95 -5.87 -9.15
CA LYS A 115 -16.21 -5.33 -9.69
C LYS A 115 -17.37 -6.04 -9.00
N GLY A 116 -18.12 -5.31 -8.18
CA GLY A 116 -18.97 -5.91 -7.15
C GLY A 116 -18.13 -6.82 -6.25
N ASN A 117 -18.50 -8.10 -6.17
CA ASN A 117 -17.77 -9.11 -5.39
C ASN A 117 -16.77 -9.93 -6.21
N LYS A 118 -16.64 -9.66 -7.51
CA LYS A 118 -15.74 -10.41 -8.40
C LYS A 118 -14.35 -9.79 -8.37
N LEU A 119 -13.34 -10.58 -7.97
CA LEU A 119 -11.93 -10.22 -8.12
C LEU A 119 -11.56 -10.16 -9.61
N LEU A 120 -11.10 -9.00 -10.07
CA LEU A 120 -10.63 -8.78 -11.44
C LEU A 120 -9.11 -8.81 -11.53
N ALA A 121 -8.43 -8.30 -10.51
CA ALA A 121 -6.98 -8.31 -10.41
C ALA A 121 -6.55 -8.40 -8.95
N ASN A 122 -5.48 -9.14 -8.71
CA ASN A 122 -4.69 -9.07 -7.49
C ASN A 122 -3.23 -8.93 -7.90
N LYS A 123 -2.55 -7.91 -7.39
CA LYS A 123 -1.18 -7.56 -7.74
C LYS A 123 -0.40 -7.24 -6.47
N GLU A 124 0.57 -8.08 -6.15
CA GLU A 124 1.50 -7.84 -5.07
C GLU A 124 2.47 -6.71 -5.43
N CYS A 125 2.93 -6.00 -4.41
CA CYS A 125 3.97 -4.99 -4.52
C CYS A 125 5.29 -5.64 -4.96
N THR A 126 5.93 -5.08 -5.97
CA THR A 126 7.25 -5.53 -6.45
C THR A 126 8.40 -4.79 -5.77
N ASP A 127 8.15 -3.58 -5.29
CA ASP A 127 9.06 -2.80 -4.47
C ASP A 127 8.26 -1.83 -3.58
N TYR A 128 8.89 -1.33 -2.52
CA TYR A 128 8.28 -0.44 -1.54
C TYR A 128 8.94 0.95 -1.58
N SER A 129 8.11 1.99 -1.62
CA SER A 129 8.55 3.37 -1.69
C SER A 129 8.29 4.13 -0.40
N ALA A 130 8.98 5.27 -0.22
CA ALA A 130 8.85 6.14 0.96
C ALA A 130 9.11 5.45 2.32
N GLY A 131 9.76 4.28 2.35
CA GLY A 131 10.04 3.52 3.57
C GLY A 131 8.79 2.92 4.22
N ILE A 132 7.73 2.68 3.45
CA ILE A 132 6.44 2.17 3.93
C ILE A 132 6.25 0.73 3.46
N LEU A 133 6.14 -0.20 4.40
CA LEU A 133 6.00 -1.64 4.12
C LEU A 133 4.54 -2.13 4.13
N GLY A 134 3.58 -1.26 4.49
CA GLY A 134 2.15 -1.61 4.58
C GLY A 134 1.29 -0.38 4.87
N VAL A 135 0.00 -0.58 5.17
CA VAL A 135 -0.91 0.53 5.46
C VAL A 135 -0.66 1.08 6.87
N ASN A 136 -0.30 2.36 6.96
CA ASN A 136 -0.11 3.06 8.22
C ASN A 136 -1.45 3.44 8.88
N THR A 137 -2.09 2.46 9.53
CA THR A 137 -3.41 2.62 10.16
C THR A 137 -3.44 3.66 11.28
N SER A 138 -2.30 3.99 11.90
CA SER A 138 -2.22 5.03 12.94
C SER A 138 -2.54 6.43 12.41
N LYS A 139 -2.33 6.66 11.11
CA LYS A 139 -2.65 7.91 10.40
C LYS A 139 -4.08 7.95 9.85
N LEU A 140 -4.84 6.86 10.02
CA LEU A 140 -6.16 6.67 9.41
C LEU A 140 -7.27 6.52 10.46
N ARG A 141 -7.05 7.00 11.69
CA ARG A 141 -8.01 6.86 12.80
C ARG A 141 -9.35 7.56 12.55
N HIS A 142 -9.37 8.56 11.68
CA HIS A 142 -10.56 9.31 11.26
C HIS A 142 -11.30 8.68 10.07
N VAL A 143 -10.69 7.69 9.39
CA VAL A 143 -11.31 7.01 8.25
C VAL A 143 -12.39 6.05 8.75
N LYS A 144 -13.53 6.03 8.05
CA LYS A 144 -14.64 5.11 8.34
C LYS A 144 -14.16 3.65 8.30
N LYS A 145 -14.67 2.82 9.20
CA LYS A 145 -14.34 1.39 9.26
C LYS A 145 -15.41 0.50 8.65
N GLU A 146 -14.99 -0.66 8.15
CA GLU A 146 -15.85 -1.77 7.75
C GLU A 146 -15.27 -3.13 8.15
N GLU A 147 -16.16 -4.12 8.23
CA GLU A 147 -15.79 -5.53 8.20
C GLU A 147 -15.59 -5.98 6.75
N TYR A 148 -14.79 -7.02 6.55
CA TYR A 148 -14.49 -7.53 5.21
C TYR A 148 -14.41 -9.05 5.18
N ASN A 149 -14.58 -9.61 3.98
CA ASN A 149 -14.38 -11.04 3.77
C ASN A 149 -12.87 -11.37 3.77
N TYR A 150 -12.46 -12.18 4.75
CA TYR A 150 -11.09 -12.65 4.94
C TYR A 150 -10.61 -13.60 3.84
N ASP A 151 -11.53 -14.25 3.10
CA ASP A 151 -11.20 -15.17 1.99
C ASP A 151 -10.60 -14.46 0.77
N LEU A 152 -10.56 -13.12 0.78
CA LEU A 152 -10.03 -12.30 -0.31
C LEU A 152 -8.59 -11.82 -0.05
N LEU A 153 -7.89 -12.37 0.95
CA LEU A 153 -6.48 -12.05 1.25
C LEU A 153 -5.54 -13.19 0.89
#